data_AF-A0A536QL62-F1
#
_entry.id   AF-A0A536QL62-F1
#
_cell.length_a   1.000
_cell.length_b   1.000
_cell.length_c   1.000
_cell.angle_alpha   90.00
_cell.angle_beta   90.00
_cell.angle_gamma   90.00
#
_symmetry.space_group_name_H-M   'P 1'
#
loop_
_entity.id
_entity.type
_entity.pdbx_description
1 polymer ?
#
loop_
_entity_poly.entity_id
_entity_poly.type
_entity_poly.pdbx_seq_one_letter_code
_entity_poly.pdbx_strand_id
1 'polypeptide(L)' 'MNWITREHPGVDRVACPWLIEKFVDKRAEFRYVPADHHPLGLRGRSGLD' A
#
# COMPACT_ATOMS: atom_id res chain seq x y z
N MET A 1 13.46 -5.82 -3.41
CA MET A 1 13.14 -4.67 -2.54
C MET A 1 11.68 -4.82 -2.10
N ASN A 2 11.33 -4.55 -0.84
CA ASN A 2 9.95 -4.72 -0.36
C ASN A 2 9.14 -3.42 -0.51
N TRP A 3 8.01 -3.50 -1.18
CA TRP A 3 7.12 -2.37 -1.45
C TRP A 3 5.84 -2.51 -0.62
N ILE A 4 5.48 -1.46 0.12
CA ILE A 4 4.34 -1.47 1.03
C ILE A 4 3.29 -0.48 0.53
N THR A 5 2.05 -0.94 0.36
CA THR A 5 0.91 -0.15 -0.09
C THR A 5 -0.27 -0.34 0.87
N ARG A 6 -1.17 0.65 1.00
CA ARG A 6 -2.40 0.47 1.77
C ARG A 6 -3.37 -0.52 1.11
N GLU A 7 -4.20 -1.17 1.91
CA GLU A 7 -5.38 -1.92 1.44
C GLU A 7 -6.35 -1.01 0.68
N HIS A 8 -7.14 -1.59 -0.21
CA HIS A 8 -7.97 -0.89 -1.22
C HIS A 8 -7.19 0.07 -2.15
N PRO A 9 -6.13 -0.40 -2.83
CA PRO A 9 -5.50 0.35 -3.91
C PRO A 9 -6.51 0.57 -5.05
N GLY A 10 -6.60 1.80 -5.58
CA GLY A 10 -7.27 2.04 -6.86
C GLY A 10 -6.56 1.33 -8.01
N VAL A 11 -7.19 1.28 -9.19
CA VAL A 11 -6.68 0.57 -10.39
C VAL A 11 -5.21 0.93 -10.71
N ASP A 12 -4.86 2.21 -10.61
CA ASP A 12 -3.50 2.74 -10.82
C ASP A 12 -2.45 2.08 -9.90
N ARG A 13 -2.82 1.87 -8.63
CA ARG A 13 -1.96 1.32 -7.57
C ARG A 13 -1.80 -0.20 -7.67
N VAL A 14 -2.57 -0.87 -8.54
CA VAL A 14 -2.43 -2.30 -8.88
C VAL A 14 -1.66 -2.47 -10.20
N ALA A 15 -1.87 -1.58 -11.17
CA ALA A 15 -1.17 -1.59 -12.46
C ALA A 15 0.34 -1.28 -12.30
N CYS A 16 0.69 -0.35 -11.40
CA CYS A 16 2.08 -0.01 -11.13
C CYS A 16 2.92 -1.22 -10.65
N PRO A 17 2.51 -1.99 -9.62
CA PRO A 17 3.17 -3.23 -9.23
C PRO A 17 3.36 -4.22 -10.37
N TRP A 18 2.32 -4.46 -11.17
CA TRP A 18 2.39 -5.38 -12.31
C TRP A 18 3.46 -4.97 -13.32
N LEU A 19 3.58 -3.67 -13.61
CA LEU A 19 4.59 -3.16 -14.53
C LEU A 19 6.01 -3.35 -13.96
N ILE A 20 6.18 -3.08 -12.67
CA ILE A 20 7.47 -3.23 -11.98
C ILE A 20 7.90 -4.68 -11.96
N GLU A 21 7.02 -5.61 -11.58
CA GLU A 21 7.30 -7.06 -11.57
C GLU A 21 7.66 -7.57 -12.96
N LYS A 22 7.02 -7.03 -14.00
CA LYS A 22 7.19 -7.53 -15.36
C LYS A 22 8.42 -6.97 -16.07
N PHE A 23 8.77 -5.71 -15.85
CA PHE A 23 9.76 -5.00 -16.66
C PHE A 23 10.98 -4.49 -15.90
N VAL A 24 10.87 -4.23 -14.59
CA VAL A 24 11.96 -3.58 -13.83
C VAL A 24 12.63 -4.56 -12.88
N ASP A 25 11.86 -5.19 -12.00
CA ASP A 25 12.37 -6.10 -10.96
C ASP A 25 11.40 -7.27 -10.76
N LYS A 26 11.75 -8.42 -11.35
CA LYS A 26 10.99 -9.68 -11.23
C LYS A 26 10.98 -10.28 -9.83
N ARG A 27 11.78 -9.74 -8.90
CA ARG A 27 11.88 -10.17 -7.50
C ARG A 27 11.30 -9.12 -6.55
N ALA A 28 10.58 -8.13 -7.09
CA ALA A 28 9.85 -7.17 -6.27
C ALA A 28 8.71 -7.89 -5.52
N GLU A 29 8.60 -7.64 -4.22
CA GLU A 29 7.51 -8.14 -3.39
C GLU A 29 6.63 -6.95 -2.98
N PHE A 30 5.34 -7.02 -3.29
CA PHE A 30 4.34 -6.02 -2.91
C PHE A 30 3.45 -6.53 -1.79
N ARG A 31 3.39 -5.78 -0.68
CA ARG A 31 2.51 -6.09 0.47
C ARG A 31 1.47 -5.01 0.64
N TYR A 32 0.20 -5.42 0.66
CA TYR A 32 -0.92 -4.55 0.98
C TYR A 32 -1.23 -4.66 2.47
N VAL A 33 -1.06 -3.55 3.19
CA VAL A 33 -1.28 -3.50 4.64
C VAL A 33 -2.57 -2.76 4.95
N PRO A 34 -3.35 -3.22 5.96
CA PRO A 34 -4.54 -2.51 6.36
C PRO A 34 -4.27 -1.07 6.78
N ALA A 35 -5.14 -0.15 6.40
CA ALA A 35 -5.04 1.25 6.80
C ALA A 35 -5.20 1.40 8.33
N ASP A 36 -5.80 0.40 8.97
CA ASP A 36 -6.13 0.36 10.40
C ASP A 36 -4.99 -0.17 11.30
N HIS A 37 -3.77 -0.37 10.77
CA HIS A 37 -2.63 -0.74 11.61
C HIS A 37 -2.05 0.49 12.33
N HIS A 38 -2.82 1.05 13.27
CA HIS A 38 -2.31 2.00 14.25
C HIS A 38 -1.69 1.22 15.43
N PRO A 39 -0.36 1.26 15.64
CA PRO A 39 0.29 0.56 16.76
C PRO A 39 -0.03 1.16 18.15
N LEU A 40 -0.89 2.18 18.21
CA LEU A 40 -1.35 2.84 19.41
C LEU A 40 -2.81 3.16 19.12
N GLY A 41 -3.78 2.66 19.91
CA GLY A 41 -5.22 2.76 19.69
C GLY A 41 -5.82 4.19 19.69
N LEU A 42 -5.20 5.11 18.96
CA LEU A 42 -5.67 6.47 18.69
C LEU A 42 -6.73 6.39 17.60
N ARG A 43 -7.92 6.01 18.04
CA ARG A 43 -9.15 6.18 17.30
C ARG A 43 -9.39 7.68 17.09
N GLY A 44 -9.52 8.09 15.83
CA GLY A 44 -10.20 9.33 15.45
C GLY A 44 -9.55 10.65 15.88
N ARG A 45 -8.79 11.25 14.96
CA ARG A 45 -8.98 12.68 14.70
C ARG A 45 -9.65 12.82 13.35
N SER A 46 -10.97 12.68 13.33
CA SER A 46 -11.80 13.50 12.46
C SER A 46 -11.57 14.95 12.93
N GLY A 47 -10.63 15.62 12.29
CA GLY A 47 -10.16 16.97 12.61
C GLY A 47 -9.48 17.56 11.38
N LEU A 48 -10.32 17.75 10.35
CA LEU A 48 -10.21 18.72 9.28
C LEU A 48 -11.65 19.27 9.22
N ASP A 49 -11.99 20.53 9.52
CA ASP A 49 -11.29 21.80 9.28
C ASP A 49 -10.55 21.88 7.95
#